data_AF-A6MKS7-F1
#
_entry.id   AF-A6MKS7-F1
#
_cell.length_a   1.000
_cell.length_b   1.000
_cell.length_c   1.000
_cell.angle_alpha   90.00
_cell.angle_beta   90.00
_cell.angle_gamma   90.00
#
_symmetry.space_group_name_H-M   'P 1'
#
loop_
_entity.id
_entity.type
_entity.pdbx_description
1 polymer ?
#
loop_
_entity_poly.entity_id
_entity_poly.type
_entity_poly.pdbx_seq_one_letter_code
_entity_poly.pdbx_strand_id
1 'polypeptide(L)'
;KQLVSELETLPRDVSRLAYTQRILEIVGNIRKQKEEITKILSDTKELQKEINSLSGKLDRTFAVTDELVFKDAKKDDAVRKAYKYLAALHENCSQLIQTIEDTGTIMREVRDLEEQIETELGKKTLSNLEKIQEDYRALRQENAGLLGRVREA
;
A
#
# COMPACT_ATOMS: atom_id res chain seq x y z
N LYS A 1 -18.81 -30.49 -38.60
CA LYS A 1 -17.63 -30.35 -39.51
C LYS A 1 -16.94 -28.98 -39.37
N GLN A 2 -17.67 -27.85 -39.18
CA GLN A 2 -17.06 -26.53 -38.91
C GLN A 2 -16.20 -26.47 -37.64
N LEU A 3 -16.66 -27.04 -36.52
CA LEU A 3 -15.92 -27.04 -35.25
C LEU A 3 -14.56 -27.75 -35.31
N VAL A 4 -14.41 -28.75 -36.18
CA VAL A 4 -13.13 -29.47 -36.36
C VAL A 4 -12.16 -28.60 -37.17
N SER A 5 -12.66 -27.89 -38.18
CA SER A 5 -11.88 -26.95 -38.97
C SER A 5 -11.41 -25.75 -38.14
N GLU A 6 -12.24 -25.23 -37.22
CA GLU A 6 -11.84 -24.16 -36.30
C GLU A 6 -10.77 -24.63 -35.31
N LEU A 7 -10.88 -25.87 -34.80
CA LEU A 7 -9.89 -26.48 -33.91
C LEU A 7 -8.51 -26.62 -34.58
N GLU A 8 -8.47 -26.87 -35.88
CA GLU A 8 -7.23 -26.99 -36.66
C GLU A 8 -6.57 -25.63 -36.94
N THR A 9 -7.34 -24.54 -36.94
CA THR A 9 -6.83 -23.17 -37.11
C THR A 9 -6.36 -22.52 -35.81
N LEU A 10 -6.65 -23.14 -34.65
CA LEU A 10 -6.22 -22.63 -33.35
C LEU A 10 -4.70 -22.86 -33.14
N PRO A 11 -3.94 -21.83 -32.72
CA PRO A 11 -2.52 -21.97 -32.46
C PRO A 11 -2.28 -23.06 -31.41
N ARG A 12 -1.52 -24.10 -31.78
CA ARG A 12 -1.13 -25.21 -30.87
C ARG A 12 0.13 -24.89 -30.06
N ASP A 13 0.54 -23.62 -30.02
CA ASP A 13 1.87 -23.20 -29.58
C ASP A 13 2.10 -23.35 -28.07
N VAL A 14 1.05 -23.58 -27.28
CA VAL A 14 1.18 -23.83 -25.83
C VAL A 14 0.33 -25.03 -25.44
N SER A 15 1.01 -26.11 -25.04
CA SER A 15 0.32 -27.33 -24.59
C SER A 15 -0.43 -27.07 -23.28
N ARG A 16 -1.57 -27.75 -23.07
CA ARG A 16 -2.34 -27.70 -21.81
C ARG A 16 -1.47 -27.93 -20.58
N LEU A 17 -0.44 -28.77 -20.71
CA LEU A 17 0.53 -29.05 -19.65
C LEU A 17 1.31 -27.80 -19.23
N ALA A 18 1.72 -26.95 -20.17
CA ALA A 18 2.45 -25.72 -19.87
C ALA A 18 1.58 -24.72 -19.09
N TYR A 19 0.29 -24.60 -19.41
CA TYR A 19 -0.65 -23.81 -18.62
C TYR A 19 -0.81 -24.36 -17.21
N THR A 20 -0.98 -25.68 -17.06
CA THR A 20 -1.08 -26.32 -15.75
C THR A 20 0.19 -26.12 -14.91
N GLN A 21 1.38 -26.26 -15.49
CA GLN A 21 2.65 -26.01 -14.82
C GLN A 21 2.77 -24.56 -14.34
N ARG A 22 2.42 -23.60 -15.19
CA ARG A 22 2.44 -22.17 -14.83
C ARG A 22 1.46 -21.82 -13.73
N ILE A 23 0.26 -22.42 -13.74
CA ILE A 23 -0.72 -22.26 -12.65
C ILE A 23 -0.15 -22.81 -11.33
N LEU A 24 0.46 -24.00 -11.35
CA LEU A 24 1.06 -24.59 -10.16
C LEU A 24 2.21 -23.75 -9.61
N GLU A 25 3.03 -23.16 -10.48
CA GLU A 25 4.10 -22.23 -10.10
C GLU A 25 3.54 -20.98 -9.43
N ILE A 26 2.51 -20.35 -10.03
CA ILE A 26 1.82 -19.19 -9.44
C ILE A 26 1.26 -19.55 -8.06
N VAL A 27 0.60 -20.70 -7.90
CA VAL A 27 0.08 -21.16 -6.61
C VAL A 27 1.22 -21.37 -5.60
N GLY A 28 2.35 -21.92 -6.03
CA GLY A 28 3.54 -22.05 -5.19
C GLY A 28 4.08 -20.70 -4.72
N ASN A 29 4.13 -19.71 -5.61
CA ASN A 29 4.57 -18.35 -5.29
C ASN A 29 3.60 -17.66 -4.33
N ILE A 30 2.28 -17.79 -4.52
CA ILE A 30 1.26 -17.25 -3.61
C ILE A 30 1.42 -17.83 -2.19
N ARG A 31 1.74 -19.12 -2.06
CA ARG A 31 2.00 -19.75 -0.75
C ARG A 31 3.24 -19.15 -0.07
N LYS A 32 4.35 -19.01 -0.80
CA LYS A 32 5.58 -18.38 -0.28
C LYS A 32 5.34 -16.92 0.14
N GLN A 33 4.63 -16.15 -0.67
CA GLN A 33 4.25 -14.77 -0.35
C GLN A 33 3.41 -14.71 0.94
N LYS A 34 2.46 -15.63 1.13
CA LYS A 34 1.66 -15.68 2.37
C LYS A 34 2.52 -15.96 3.61
N GLU A 35 3.49 -16.86 3.50
CA GLU A 35 4.43 -17.17 4.59
C GLU A 35 5.31 -15.95 4.91
N GLU A 36 5.82 -15.27 3.89
CA GLU A 36 6.63 -14.06 4.05
C GLU A 36 5.84 -12.90 4.66
N ILE A 37 4.60 -12.66 4.21
CA ILE A 37 3.69 -11.69 4.82
C ILE A 37 3.48 -12.01 6.30
N THR A 38 3.27 -13.29 6.65
CA THR A 38 3.08 -13.71 8.04
C THR A 38 4.32 -13.43 8.88
N LYS A 39 5.51 -13.66 8.33
CA LYS A 39 6.79 -13.32 8.98
C LYS A 39 6.91 -11.82 9.20
N ILE A 40 6.70 -11.00 8.16
CA ILE A 40 6.75 -9.54 8.25
C ILE A 40 5.79 -9.01 9.33
N LEU A 41 4.57 -9.57 9.41
CA LEU A 41 3.60 -9.20 10.44
C LEU A 41 4.08 -9.54 11.86
N SER A 42 4.73 -10.68 12.04
CA SER A 42 5.33 -11.07 13.32
C SER A 42 6.46 -10.12 13.72
N ASP A 43 7.40 -9.87 12.80
CA ASP A 43 8.55 -8.99 13.02
C ASP A 43 8.08 -7.56 13.35
N THR A 44 7.07 -7.06 12.62
CA THR A 44 6.46 -5.74 12.87
C THR A 44 5.84 -5.67 14.27
N LYS A 45 5.17 -6.74 14.71
CA LYS A 45 4.56 -6.81 16.04
C LYS A 45 5.61 -6.85 17.16
N GLU A 46 6.74 -7.51 16.93
CA GLU A 46 7.86 -7.55 17.86
C GLU A 46 8.52 -6.18 18.00
N LEU A 47 8.84 -5.53 16.87
CA LEU A 47 9.34 -4.15 16.85
C LEU A 47 8.41 -3.18 17.59
N GLN A 48 7.09 -3.29 17.41
CA GLN A 48 6.14 -2.44 18.14
C GLN A 48 6.22 -2.66 19.67
N LYS A 49 6.42 -3.89 20.13
CA LYS A 49 6.60 -4.18 21.57
C LYS A 49 7.89 -3.57 22.09
N GLU A 50 8.98 -3.65 21.33
CA GLU A 50 10.25 -3.04 21.70
C GLU A 50 10.13 -1.51 21.79
N ILE A 51 9.50 -0.88 20.81
CA ILE A 51 9.20 0.56 20.80
C ILE A 51 8.43 0.96 22.06
N ASN A 52 7.35 0.24 22.39
CA ASN A 52 6.53 0.53 23.57
C ASN A 52 7.32 0.33 24.88
N SER A 53 8.14 -0.72 24.95
CA SER A 53 8.99 -1.03 26.11
C SER A 53 10.05 0.05 26.32
N LEU A 54 10.74 0.46 25.26
CA LEU A 54 11.76 1.50 25.28
C LEU A 54 11.17 2.87 25.62
N SER A 55 10.02 3.22 25.04
CA SER A 55 9.31 4.47 25.34
C SER A 55 8.91 4.53 26.82
N GLY A 56 8.29 3.46 27.35
CA GLY A 56 7.95 3.41 28.77
C GLY A 56 9.18 3.39 29.70
N LYS A 57 10.31 2.83 29.25
CA LYS A 57 11.57 2.90 30.00
C LYS A 57 12.13 4.32 30.00
N LEU A 58 12.10 5.02 28.87
CA LEU A 58 12.53 6.40 28.73
C LEU A 58 11.77 7.31 29.70
N ASP A 59 10.43 7.22 29.75
CA ASP A 59 9.59 8.02 30.64
C ASP A 59 9.94 7.79 32.12
N ARG A 60 10.08 6.53 32.54
CA ARG A 60 10.44 6.19 33.92
C ARG A 60 11.84 6.67 34.29
N THR A 61 12.80 6.48 33.39
CA THR A 61 14.18 6.94 33.61
C THR A 61 14.25 8.46 33.66
N PHE A 62 13.51 9.16 32.80
CA PHE A 62 13.41 10.61 32.84
C PHE A 62 12.81 11.10 34.15
N ALA A 63 11.69 10.55 34.60
CA ALA A 63 11.07 10.94 35.87
C ALA A 63 12.02 10.82 37.07
N VAL A 64 12.75 9.71 37.18
CA VAL A 64 13.74 9.52 38.26
C VAL A 64 14.91 10.49 38.13
N THR A 65 15.38 10.75 36.91
CA THR A 65 16.52 11.65 36.68
C THR A 65 16.11 13.11 36.93
N ASP A 66 14.92 13.51 36.50
CA ASP A 66 14.35 14.84 36.75
C ASP A 66 14.22 15.10 38.25
N GLU A 67 13.69 14.15 39.03
CA GLU A 67 13.56 14.28 40.49
C GLU A 67 14.93 14.44 41.17
N LEU A 68 15.90 13.59 40.83
CA LEU A 68 17.25 13.63 41.44
C LEU A 68 17.99 14.92 41.09
N VAL A 69 18.00 15.29 39.81
CA VAL A 69 18.72 16.47 39.34
C VAL A 69 18.04 17.75 39.84
N PHE A 70 16.71 17.81 39.93
CA PHE A 70 16.00 18.94 40.53
C PHE A 70 16.35 19.14 42.01
N LYS A 71 16.52 18.04 42.76
CA LYS A 71 16.89 18.08 44.18
C LYS A 71 18.31 18.62 44.39
N ASP A 72 19.24 18.27 43.51
CA ASP A 72 20.64 18.69 43.58
C ASP A 72 20.90 20.07 42.94
N ALA A 73 20.12 20.48 41.94
CA ALA A 73 20.21 21.80 41.30
C ALA A 73 19.86 22.98 42.24
N LYS A 74 19.24 22.70 43.39
CA LYS A 74 19.03 23.69 44.46
C LYS A 74 20.32 24.04 45.22
N LYS A 75 21.35 23.19 45.15
CA LYS A 75 22.58 23.30 45.93
C LYS A 75 23.80 23.70 45.11
N ASP A 76 23.80 23.46 43.79
CA ASP A 76 24.95 23.70 42.91
C ASP A 76 24.51 24.27 41.55
N ASP A 77 25.22 25.31 41.09
CA ASP A 77 24.94 26.03 39.84
C ASP A 77 25.38 25.23 38.59
N ALA A 78 26.37 24.34 38.72
CA ALA A 78 26.78 23.43 37.65
C ALA A 78 25.70 22.37 37.36
N VAL A 79 25.06 21.84 38.41
CA VAL A 79 23.97 20.86 38.31
C VAL A 79 22.73 21.50 37.67
N ARG A 80 22.51 22.81 37.88
CA ARG A 80 21.44 23.57 37.23
C ARG A 80 21.61 23.69 35.71
N LYS A 81 22.84 23.80 35.22
CA LYS A 81 23.13 23.71 33.77
C LYS A 81 22.89 22.31 33.23
N ALA A 82 23.31 21.27 33.95
CA ALA A 82 23.05 19.88 33.58
C ALA A 82 21.55 19.57 33.49
N TYR A 83 20.74 20.11 34.42
CA TYR A 83 19.28 20.01 34.40
C TYR A 83 18.67 20.59 33.11
N LYS A 84 19.11 21.79 32.70
CA LYS A 84 18.64 22.41 31.45
C LYS A 84 18.97 21.56 30.22
N TYR A 85 20.17 20.97 30.18
CA TYR A 85 20.55 20.06 29.09
C TYR A 85 19.72 18.76 29.10
N LEU A 86 19.43 18.22 30.28
CA LEU A 86 18.58 17.03 30.42
C LEU A 86 17.15 17.31 29.94
N ALA A 87 16.56 18.43 30.34
CA ALA A 87 15.22 18.84 29.88
C ALA A 87 15.19 19.04 28.36
N ALA A 88 16.19 19.73 27.80
CA ALA A 88 16.30 19.92 26.36
C ALA A 88 16.48 18.58 25.60
N LEU A 89 17.25 17.65 26.16
CA LEU A 89 17.43 16.31 25.58
C LEU A 89 16.09 15.55 25.54
N HIS A 90 15.32 15.60 26.62
CA HIS A 90 14.02 14.94 26.67
C HIS A 90 13.01 15.54 25.69
N GLU A 91 12.99 16.87 25.56
CA GLU A 91 12.15 17.55 24.58
C GLU A 91 12.54 17.17 23.15
N ASN A 92 13.83 17.15 22.83
CA ASN A 92 14.32 16.70 21.52
C ASN A 92 13.96 15.23 21.23
N CYS A 93 14.10 14.33 22.22
CA CYS A 93 13.70 12.94 22.07
C CYS A 93 12.20 12.79 21.83
N SER A 94 11.37 13.57 22.54
CA SER A 94 9.91 13.59 22.35
C SER A 94 9.53 14.06 20.95
N GLN A 95 10.16 15.13 20.46
CA GLN A 95 9.95 15.62 19.09
C GLN A 95 10.41 14.62 18.04
N LEU A 96 11.51 13.90 18.27
CA LEU A 96 12.01 12.88 17.36
C LEU A 96 11.06 11.69 17.27
N ILE A 97 10.49 11.25 18.39
CA ILE A 97 9.45 10.21 18.41
C ILE A 97 8.24 10.66 17.59
N GLN A 98 7.72 11.87 17.84
CA GLN A 98 6.59 12.42 17.09
C GLN A 98 6.87 12.47 15.58
N THR A 99 8.06 12.94 15.19
CA THR A 99 8.44 13.03 13.78
C THR A 99 8.46 11.66 13.09
N ILE A 100 8.91 10.62 13.80
CA ILE A 100 8.89 9.24 13.30
C ILE A 100 7.46 8.73 13.13
N GLU A 101 6.57 9.01 14.08
CA GLU A 101 5.15 8.63 14.01
C GLU A 101 4.43 9.32 12.86
N ASP A 102 4.67 10.62 12.68
CA ASP A 102 4.12 11.42 11.59
C ASP A 102 4.62 10.92 10.24
N THR A 103 5.93 10.65 10.13
CA THR A 103 6.53 10.06 8.93
C THR A 103 5.89 8.71 8.59
N GLY A 104 5.69 7.86 9.60
CA GLY A 104 5.03 6.56 9.41
C GLY A 104 3.57 6.68 8.97
N THR A 105 2.88 7.76 9.34
CA THR A 105 1.51 8.05 8.90
C THR A 105 1.49 8.53 7.45
N ILE A 106 2.37 9.47 7.09
CA ILE A 106 2.51 9.95 5.71
C ILE A 106 2.88 8.79 4.77
N MET A 107 3.79 7.90 5.17
CA MET A 107 4.15 6.73 4.34
C MET A 107 2.97 5.80 4.06
N ARG A 108 2.05 5.62 5.03
CA ARG A 108 0.83 4.83 4.82
C ARG A 108 -0.11 5.52 3.84
N GLU A 109 -0.32 6.83 4.00
CA GLU A 109 -1.15 7.62 3.10
C GLU A 109 -0.63 7.63 1.66
N VAL A 110 0.70 7.75 1.48
CA VAL A 110 1.33 7.66 0.16
C VAL A 110 1.02 6.32 -0.50
N ARG A 111 1.16 5.22 0.24
CA ARG A 111 0.88 3.88 -0.28
C ARG A 111 -0.60 3.69 -0.64
N ASP A 112 -1.52 4.19 0.18
CA ASP A 112 -2.95 4.14 -0.09
C ASP A 112 -3.31 4.95 -1.36
N LEU A 113 -2.65 6.08 -1.59
CA LEU A 113 -2.80 6.87 -2.81
C LEU A 113 -2.23 6.15 -4.04
N GLU A 114 -1.08 5.49 -3.91
CA GLU A 114 -0.51 4.67 -4.97
C GLU A 114 -1.46 3.53 -5.38
N GLU A 115 -2.07 2.84 -4.42
CA GLU A 115 -3.07 1.78 -4.68
C GLU A 115 -4.33 2.34 -5.37
N GLN A 116 -4.79 3.53 -4.98
CA GLN A 116 -5.90 4.20 -5.65
C GLN A 116 -5.57 4.55 -7.10
N ILE A 117 -4.35 5.06 -7.35
CA ILE A 117 -3.88 5.36 -8.71
C ILE A 117 -3.85 4.08 -9.56
N GLU A 118 -3.29 3.00 -9.04
CA GLU A 118 -3.22 1.72 -9.75
C GLU A 118 -4.62 1.16 -10.06
N THR A 119 -5.55 1.27 -9.09
CA THR A 119 -6.94 0.88 -9.25
C THR A 119 -7.65 1.68 -10.34
N GLU A 120 -7.49 3.00 -10.37
CA GLU A 120 -8.08 3.85 -11.41
C GLU A 120 -7.49 3.59 -12.80
N LEU A 121 -6.17 3.38 -12.90
CA LEU A 121 -5.52 2.97 -14.15
C LEU A 121 -6.03 1.62 -14.65
N GLY A 122 -6.28 0.67 -13.74
CA GLY A 122 -6.79 -0.66 -14.04
C GLY A 122 -8.22 -0.69 -14.62
N LYS A 123 -9.06 0.32 -14.33
CA LYS A 123 -10.46 0.36 -14.78
C LYS A 123 -10.63 0.52 -16.29
N LYS A 124 -9.57 0.91 -17.03
CA LYS A 124 -9.59 1.10 -18.49
C LYS A 124 -10.78 1.96 -18.97
N THR A 125 -11.21 2.91 -18.14
CA THR A 125 -12.44 3.70 -18.35
C THR A 125 -12.44 4.41 -19.70
N LEU A 126 -11.30 4.98 -20.10
CA LEU A 126 -11.13 5.63 -21.41
C LEU A 126 -11.39 4.67 -22.57
N SER A 127 -10.72 3.51 -22.59
CA SER A 127 -10.91 2.52 -23.65
C SER A 127 -12.35 2.00 -23.71
N ASN A 128 -13.00 1.83 -22.54
CA ASN A 128 -14.40 1.43 -22.50
C ASN A 128 -15.33 2.52 -23.04
N LEU A 129 -15.05 3.80 -22.73
CA LEU A 129 -15.81 4.94 -23.26
C LEU A 129 -15.64 5.10 -24.78
N GLU A 130 -14.44 4.90 -25.30
CA GLU A 130 -14.17 4.94 -26.75
C GLU A 130 -14.99 3.88 -27.49
N LYS A 131 -15.03 2.64 -26.98
CA LYS A 131 -15.85 1.56 -27.55
C LYS A 131 -17.34 1.90 -27.53
N ILE A 132 -17.85 2.38 -26.41
CA ILE A 132 -19.26 2.79 -26.30
C ILE A 132 -19.58 3.91 -27.29
N GLN A 133 -18.65 4.84 -27.51
CA GLN A 133 -18.84 5.92 -28.47
C GLN A 133 -18.86 5.40 -29.92
N GLU A 134 -18.02 4.43 -30.24
CA GLU A 134 -18.00 3.76 -31.54
C GLU A 134 -19.31 2.99 -31.79
N ASP A 135 -19.74 2.19 -30.82
CA ASP A 135 -21.02 1.47 -30.85
C ASP A 135 -22.21 2.42 -31.03
N TYR A 136 -22.20 3.55 -30.33
CA TYR A 136 -23.22 4.59 -30.48
C TYR A 136 -23.26 5.19 -31.89
N ARG A 137 -22.11 5.43 -32.51
CA ARG A 137 -22.04 5.93 -33.89
C ARG A 137 -22.56 4.90 -34.88
N ALA A 138 -22.21 3.62 -34.69
CA ALA A 138 -22.71 2.53 -35.52
C ALA A 138 -24.24 2.42 -35.45
N LEU A 139 -24.80 2.43 -34.23
CA LEU A 139 -26.26 2.43 -34.01
C LEU A 139 -26.95 3.63 -34.65
N ARG A 140 -26.36 4.82 -34.58
CA ARG A 140 -26.89 6.02 -35.25
C ARG A 140 -26.93 5.85 -36.77
N GLN A 141 -25.88 5.31 -37.37
CA GLN A 141 -25.80 5.05 -38.82
C GLN A 141 -26.81 4.00 -39.25
N GLU A 142 -26.90 2.90 -38.52
CA GLU A 142 -27.86 1.82 -38.80
C GLU A 142 -29.30 2.33 -38.72
N ASN A 143 -29.64 3.05 -37.65
CA ASN A 143 -30.98 3.64 -37.49
C ASN A 143 -31.31 4.64 -38.60
N ALA A 144 -30.35 5.44 -39.06
CA ALA A 144 -30.55 6.34 -40.20
C ALA A 144 -30.80 5.57 -41.51
N GLY A 145 -30.05 4.49 -41.75
CA GLY A 145 -30.26 3.60 -42.88
C GLY A 145 -31.63 2.91 -42.86
N LEU A 146 -32.05 2.42 -41.69
CA LEU A 146 -33.38 1.83 -41.49
C LEU A 146 -34.50 2.85 -41.73
N LEU A 147 -34.36 4.08 -41.22
CA LEU A 147 -35.31 5.18 -41.47
C LEU A 147 -35.42 5.53 -42.96
N GLY A 148 -34.30 5.51 -43.70
CA GLY A 148 -34.32 5.68 -45.15
C GLY A 148 -35.15 4.60 -45.85
N ARG A 149 -34.93 3.33 -45.49
CA ARG A 149 -35.67 2.19 -46.05
C ARG A 149 -37.15 2.18 -45.70
N VAL A 150 -37.53 2.68 -44.53
CA VAL A 150 -38.94 2.83 -44.12
C VAL A 150 -39.65 3.97 -44.85
N ARG A 151 -38.92 5.00 -45.30
CA ARG A 151 -39.49 6.11 -46.09
C ARG A 151 -39.64 5.81 -47.59
N GLU A 152 -38.91 4.82 -48.10
CA GLU A 152 -38.99 4.36 -49.49
C GLU A 152 -40.02 3.23 -49.70
N ALA A 153 -40.59 2.70 -48.62
CA ALA A 153 -41.69 1.71 -48.62
C ALA A 153 -43.04 2.40 -48.43
#